data_AF-A0A2T7KJ99-F1
#
_entry.id   AF-A0A2T7KJ99-F1
#
_cell.length_a   1.000
_cell.length_b   1.000
_cell.length_c   1.000
_cell.angle_alpha   90.00
_cell.angle_beta   90.00
_cell.angle_gamma   90.00
#
_symmetry.space_group_name_H-M   'P 1'
#
loop_
_entity.id
_entity.type
_entity.pdbx_description
1 polymer ?
#
loop_
_entity_poly.entity_id
_entity_poly.type
_entity_poly.pdbx_seq_one_letter_code
_entity_poly.pdbx_strand_id
1 'polypeptide(L)'
;MTAARAAALPPSEVLAGDERLGELLRAQDEDFLTLLGWDWERRVITWPRQHPVIGLPDCPVPGCPLAITVLTRPMCGGCMERWRGSSLPLEEFLLVPKAISRGVGQGPCAVGGCGRPRDSVASGLCEAHRSQRGTTDLSALTWEEFLAHPRVNGYASLGPCKVAACYLDRVGRQAPYCKAHLHRLYRARTAPGFDEALWRRTDKAICTNREVSLRGLPDRLVAELLYGLWARTQEGMKARPECLRPLYDRLRAHQVQELQEVSDPAGAGHSSEQVTMIRAWQRALRLLNMTPEAERIKDVWDMAVFGYTGHISFAPVLQEPLREAMKIWVYDDLPRRRNKNAVQHARAIIAAVGMLSESLRLQREDRGAEPAAWGRGDIVAFTNRMGYFTSTGQISPARRLAFTRFVRRVLLRFRTLGLTAKGQLLEGMPAEFAVGPEDMPDEPEDTEAGRDLPDEVMRALCAHLDGLEAMSSIEVRVATELLIDTGRRPDEIHTLPFNCLVQDPDGSDVLIYDNHKGYRLGRRLPIGAETAAVIRRQQQRVRERFPTTAPARLRLLPRPKSNPEGTKPLVDTCGKHRAWVKSLPDLLVPVVVAEGDTRVTQLVPFDKNRISPMPTGTATPSGTPMLVCPSTCSRS
;
A
#
# COMPACT_ATOMS: atom_id res chain seq x y z
N MET A 1 -28.59 -4.27 21.97
CA MET A 1 -28.11 -5.49 21.29
C MET A 1 -29.11 -5.85 20.20
N THR A 2 -28.87 -5.41 18.97
CA THR A 2 -29.65 -5.82 17.80
C THR A 2 -28.81 -6.87 17.08
N ALA A 3 -29.39 -8.05 16.88
CA ALA A 3 -28.79 -9.14 16.13
C ALA A 3 -28.24 -8.64 14.79
N ALA A 4 -27.00 -9.00 14.47
CA ALA A 4 -26.39 -8.71 13.20
C ALA A 4 -27.24 -9.36 12.09
N ARG A 5 -27.93 -8.53 11.30
CA ARG A 5 -28.53 -8.99 10.04
C ARG A 5 -27.37 -9.33 9.11
N ALA A 6 -27.33 -10.58 8.63
CA ALA A 6 -26.48 -10.96 7.52
C ALA A 6 -26.71 -9.98 6.36
N ALA A 7 -25.65 -9.62 5.64
CA ALA A 7 -25.76 -8.74 4.48
C ALA A 7 -26.67 -9.42 3.44
N ALA A 8 -27.91 -8.93 3.30
CA ALA A 8 -28.86 -9.48 2.34
C ALA A 8 -28.29 -9.32 0.93
N LEU A 9 -28.13 -10.41 0.19
CA LEU A 9 -27.72 -10.40 -1.22
C LEU A 9 -28.66 -9.51 -2.05
N PRO A 10 -28.21 -8.96 -3.20
CA PRO A 10 -29.10 -8.23 -4.09
C PRO A 10 -30.30 -9.12 -4.51
N PRO A 11 -31.47 -8.53 -4.81
CA PRO A 11 -32.64 -9.28 -5.28
C PRO A 11 -32.28 -10.19 -6.47
N SER A 12 -32.85 -11.40 -6.56
CA SER A 12 -32.44 -12.41 -7.55
C SER A 12 -32.57 -11.97 -9.01
N GLU A 13 -33.37 -10.94 -9.30
CA GLU A 13 -33.52 -10.31 -10.61
C GLU A 13 -32.23 -9.61 -11.09
N VAL A 14 -31.37 -9.15 -10.18
CA VAL A 14 -30.10 -8.46 -10.48
C VAL A 14 -29.02 -9.43 -10.99
N LEU A 15 -29.14 -10.72 -10.68
CA LEU A 15 -28.16 -11.77 -11.05
C LEU A 15 -28.34 -12.26 -12.50
N ALA A 16 -29.48 -11.97 -13.13
CA ALA A 16 -29.80 -12.43 -14.47
C ALA A 16 -29.12 -11.53 -15.53
N GLY A 17 -27.90 -11.89 -15.95
CA GLY A 17 -27.26 -11.35 -17.16
C GLY A 17 -25.88 -10.68 -16.99
N ASP A 18 -25.36 -10.54 -15.76
CA ASP A 18 -24.03 -9.99 -15.49
C ASP A 18 -23.17 -11.00 -14.71
N GLU A 19 -22.43 -11.85 -15.44
CA GLU A 19 -21.53 -12.86 -14.86
C GLU A 19 -20.48 -12.22 -13.95
N ARG A 20 -20.00 -11.02 -14.30
CA ARG A 20 -18.96 -10.31 -13.55
C ARG A 20 -19.49 -9.81 -12.20
N LEU A 21 -20.73 -9.34 -12.14
CA LEU A 21 -21.39 -9.03 -10.88
C LEU A 21 -21.50 -10.27 -9.98
N GLY A 22 -21.87 -11.43 -10.54
CA GLY A 22 -21.92 -12.70 -9.81
C GLY A 22 -20.56 -13.13 -9.25
N GLU A 23 -19.47 -12.90 -9.97
CA GLU A 23 -18.10 -13.11 -9.47
C GLU A 23 -17.76 -12.19 -8.29
N LEU A 24 -18.04 -10.89 -8.43
CA LEU A 24 -17.75 -9.90 -7.40
C LEU A 24 -18.52 -10.14 -6.11
N LEU A 25 -19.78 -10.58 -6.22
CA LEU A 25 -20.59 -10.91 -5.06
C LEU A 25 -20.05 -12.12 -4.31
N ARG A 26 -19.61 -13.17 -5.03
CA ARG A 26 -18.95 -14.35 -4.42
C ARG A 26 -17.60 -14.03 -3.79
N ALA A 27 -16.91 -13.01 -4.31
CA ALA A 27 -15.62 -12.56 -3.78
C ALA A 27 -15.73 -11.58 -2.60
N GLN A 28 -16.94 -11.12 -2.26
CA GLN A 28 -17.14 -10.22 -1.13
C GLN A 28 -17.07 -10.98 0.20
N ASP A 29 -16.45 -10.33 1.18
CA ASP A 29 -16.28 -10.84 2.53
C ASP A 29 -17.49 -10.44 3.40
N GLU A 30 -18.26 -11.42 3.86
CA GLU A 30 -19.51 -11.19 4.60
C GLU A 30 -19.27 -10.47 5.94
N ASP A 31 -18.18 -10.81 6.64
CA ASP A 31 -17.80 -10.17 7.89
C ASP A 31 -17.49 -8.69 7.68
N PHE A 32 -16.80 -8.35 6.59
CA PHE A 32 -16.52 -6.98 6.20
C PHE A 32 -17.78 -6.19 5.85
N LEU A 33 -18.70 -6.79 5.09
CA LEU A 33 -19.99 -6.14 4.79
C LEU A 33 -20.81 -5.90 6.07
N THR A 34 -20.81 -6.88 6.98
CA THR A 34 -21.47 -6.77 8.28
C THR A 34 -20.84 -5.68 9.14
N LEU A 35 -19.51 -5.59 9.17
CA LEU A 35 -18.75 -4.53 9.84
C LEU A 35 -19.13 -3.12 9.34
N LEU A 36 -19.40 -3.01 8.03
CA LEU A 36 -19.85 -1.77 7.39
C LEU A 36 -21.35 -1.49 7.59
N GLY A 37 -22.10 -2.41 8.21
CA GLY A 37 -23.56 -2.36 8.28
C GLY A 37 -24.20 -2.31 6.90
N TRP A 38 -23.58 -2.97 5.91
CA TRP A 38 -23.99 -2.94 4.52
C TRP A 38 -25.30 -3.70 4.30
N ASP A 39 -26.15 -3.11 3.46
CA ASP A 39 -27.44 -3.65 3.06
C ASP A 39 -27.70 -3.22 1.62
N TRP A 40 -28.04 -4.16 0.74
CA TRP A 40 -28.19 -3.91 -0.70
C TRP A 40 -29.45 -3.11 -1.09
N GLU A 41 -30.44 -3.05 -0.20
CA GLU A 41 -31.64 -2.20 -0.37
C GLU A 41 -31.33 -0.74 0.04
N ARG A 42 -30.62 -0.56 1.15
CA ARG A 42 -30.23 0.74 1.69
C ARG A 42 -29.08 1.37 0.89
N ARG A 43 -28.07 0.57 0.52
CA ARG A 43 -26.79 0.94 -0.15
C ARG A 43 -26.04 2.09 0.53
N VAL A 44 -25.96 2.04 1.86
CA VAL A 44 -25.24 3.03 2.67
C VAL A 44 -24.24 2.30 3.54
N ILE A 45 -22.97 2.67 3.41
CA ILE A 45 -21.91 2.20 4.30
C ILE A 45 -21.96 3.03 5.58
N THR A 46 -21.90 2.35 6.73
CA THR A 46 -21.76 2.97 8.06
C THR A 46 -20.41 2.61 8.65
N TRP A 47 -19.56 3.60 8.90
CA TRP A 47 -18.21 3.36 9.42
C TRP A 47 -18.28 2.85 10.86
N PRO A 48 -17.50 1.80 11.21
CA PRO A 48 -17.47 1.28 12.56
C PRO A 48 -16.85 2.30 13.53
N ARG A 49 -17.32 2.28 14.78
CA ARG A 49 -16.77 3.12 15.86
C ARG A 49 -15.34 2.74 16.20
N GLN A 50 -15.09 1.44 16.24
CA GLN A 50 -13.81 0.83 16.59
C GLN A 50 -13.41 -0.11 15.47
N HIS A 51 -12.28 0.16 14.83
CA HIS A 51 -11.60 -0.74 13.89
C HIS A 51 -10.20 -0.18 13.61
N PRO A 52 -9.14 -1.01 13.55
CA PRO A 52 -7.76 -0.54 13.41
C PRO A 52 -7.49 0.30 12.14
N VAL A 53 -8.20 0.03 11.04
CA VAL A 53 -8.02 0.71 9.75
C VAL A 53 -9.13 1.73 9.45
N ILE A 54 -10.38 1.26 9.36
CA ILE A 54 -11.56 2.06 9.00
C ILE A 54 -12.39 2.57 10.21
N GLY A 55 -11.85 2.50 11.43
CA GLY A 55 -12.55 2.98 12.62
C GLY A 55 -12.65 4.51 12.67
N LEU A 56 -13.83 5.00 13.07
CA LEU A 56 -14.10 6.41 13.34
C LEU A 56 -14.67 6.56 14.75
N PRO A 57 -13.86 6.85 15.78
CA PRO A 57 -14.32 6.98 17.15
C PRO A 57 -15.22 8.20 17.34
N ASP A 58 -16.05 8.19 18.40
CA ASP A 58 -16.91 9.33 18.72
C ASP A 58 -16.10 10.53 19.18
N CYS A 59 -16.66 11.73 18.97
CA CYS A 59 -16.14 12.93 19.59
C CYS A 59 -16.33 12.83 21.11
N PRO A 60 -15.26 13.02 21.92
CA PRO A 60 -15.35 12.90 23.39
C PRO A 60 -16.22 13.98 24.05
N VAL A 61 -16.50 15.09 23.36
CA VAL A 61 -17.36 16.17 23.86
C VAL A 61 -18.81 15.68 24.06
N PRO A 62 -19.37 15.78 25.28
CA PRO A 62 -20.75 15.39 25.59
C PRO A 62 -21.77 16.07 24.67
N GLY A 63 -22.72 15.28 24.15
CA GLY A 63 -23.76 15.75 23.25
C GLY A 63 -23.31 16.02 21.81
N CYS A 64 -22.06 15.76 21.45
CA CYS A 64 -21.59 15.86 20.07
C CYS A 64 -21.85 14.54 19.29
N PRO A 65 -22.67 14.54 18.23
CA PRO A 65 -22.97 13.32 17.47
C PRO A 65 -21.95 13.01 16.37
N LEU A 66 -20.84 13.75 16.30
CA LEU A 66 -19.86 13.64 15.23
C LEU A 66 -18.75 12.67 15.62
N ALA A 67 -18.20 11.97 14.62
CA ALA A 67 -17.01 11.16 14.77
C ALA A 67 -15.71 11.95 14.52
N ILE A 68 -14.59 11.42 15.01
CA ILE A 68 -13.25 11.93 14.74
C ILE A 68 -12.77 11.32 13.42
N THR A 69 -12.62 12.16 12.40
CA THR A 69 -12.17 11.75 11.05
C THR A 69 -10.66 11.85 10.87
N VAL A 70 -10.02 12.69 11.70
CA VAL A 70 -8.56 12.89 11.75
C VAL A 70 -8.07 12.43 13.12
N LEU A 71 -7.55 11.20 13.21
CA LEU A 71 -7.19 10.56 14.50
C LEU A 71 -6.03 11.23 15.24
N THR A 72 -5.25 12.08 14.57
CA THR A 72 -4.23 12.91 15.23
C THR A 72 -4.84 14.07 16.01
N ARG A 73 -6.16 14.31 15.90
CA ARG A 73 -6.88 15.32 16.66
C ARG A 73 -7.60 14.66 17.84
N PRO A 74 -7.68 15.31 18.99
CA PRO A 74 -8.36 14.78 20.17
C PRO A 74 -9.89 14.74 20.02
N MET A 75 -10.47 15.47 19.06
CA MET A 75 -11.92 15.54 18.85
C MET A 75 -12.29 15.91 17.41
N CYS A 76 -13.58 15.99 17.10
CA CYS A 76 -14.05 16.32 15.75
C CYS A 76 -13.69 17.76 15.34
N GLY A 77 -13.66 18.04 14.03
CA GLY A 77 -13.26 19.36 13.49
C GLY A 77 -14.08 20.53 14.04
N GLY A 78 -15.40 20.38 14.15
CA GLY A 78 -16.25 21.45 14.69
C GLY A 78 -16.06 21.69 16.19
N CYS A 79 -15.73 20.67 16.97
CA CYS A 79 -15.39 20.85 18.39
C CYS A 79 -13.98 21.42 18.56
N MET A 80 -13.04 21.07 17.68
CA MET A 80 -11.72 21.72 17.62
C MET A 80 -11.83 23.22 17.35
N GLU A 81 -12.68 23.64 16.42
CA GLU A 81 -12.91 25.07 16.15
C GLU A 81 -13.57 25.76 17.34
N ARG A 82 -14.56 25.13 17.98
CA ARG A 82 -15.17 25.65 19.21
C ARG A 82 -14.15 25.79 20.35
N TRP A 83 -13.22 24.85 20.46
CA TRP A 83 -12.16 24.90 21.47
C TRP A 83 -11.15 26.01 21.19
N ARG A 84 -10.74 26.19 19.93
CA ARG A 84 -9.86 27.30 19.52
C ARG A 84 -10.45 28.68 19.81
N GLY A 85 -11.77 28.80 19.82
CA GLY A 85 -12.48 30.02 20.22
C GLY A 85 -12.70 30.16 21.72
N SER A 86 -12.24 29.20 22.54
CA SER A 86 -12.34 29.23 24.00
C SER A 86 -10.97 29.43 24.63
N SER A 87 -10.92 29.98 25.85
CA SER A 87 -9.70 30.10 26.66
C SER A 87 -9.45 28.89 27.57
N LEU A 88 -10.29 27.85 27.48
CA LEU A 88 -10.23 26.70 28.38
C LEU A 88 -9.11 25.72 27.96
N PRO A 89 -8.42 25.10 28.92
CA PRO A 89 -7.55 23.95 28.64
C PRO A 89 -8.36 22.78 28.08
N LEU A 90 -7.69 21.85 27.42
CA LEU A 90 -8.34 20.76 26.69
C LEU A 90 -9.19 19.88 27.60
N GLU A 91 -8.68 19.49 28.78
CA GLU A 91 -9.43 18.61 29.69
C GLU A 91 -10.74 19.27 30.16
N GLU A 92 -10.71 20.56 30.51
CA GLU A 92 -11.90 21.30 30.95
C GLU A 92 -12.91 21.49 29.82
N PHE A 93 -12.44 21.82 28.61
CA PHE A 93 -13.32 21.99 27.46
C PHE A 93 -14.06 20.70 27.09
N LEU A 94 -13.42 19.54 27.26
CA LEU A 94 -14.04 18.24 26.99
C LEU A 94 -15.24 17.96 27.89
N LEU A 95 -15.34 18.61 29.05
CA LEU A 95 -16.48 18.50 29.95
C LEU A 95 -17.65 19.41 29.55
N VAL A 96 -17.42 20.43 28.71
CA VAL A 96 -18.43 21.41 28.31
C VAL A 96 -19.39 20.82 27.27
N PRO A 97 -20.66 20.56 27.64
CA PRO A 97 -21.63 19.90 26.75
C PRO A 97 -21.96 20.75 25.52
N LYS A 98 -22.23 20.08 24.41
CA LYS A 98 -22.77 20.73 23.22
C LYS A 98 -24.30 20.82 23.30
N ALA A 99 -24.81 21.96 23.76
CA ALA A 99 -26.24 22.20 24.03
C ALA A 99 -27.18 21.93 22.84
N ILE A 100 -26.78 22.30 21.62
CA ILE A 100 -27.59 22.07 20.41
C ILE A 100 -26.68 21.57 19.31
N SER A 101 -26.86 20.31 18.92
CA SER A 101 -26.29 19.81 17.69
C SER A 101 -27.29 20.01 16.55
N ARG A 102 -26.90 20.80 15.53
CA ARG A 102 -27.52 20.75 14.20
C ARG A 102 -27.10 19.46 13.49
N GLY A 103 -27.35 18.32 14.13
CA GLY A 103 -26.98 17.02 13.61
C GLY A 103 -27.48 16.87 12.18
N VAL A 104 -26.60 16.45 11.28
CA VAL A 104 -27.00 16.04 9.93
C VAL A 104 -27.76 14.72 10.08
N GLY A 105 -28.84 14.55 9.32
CA GLY A 105 -29.66 13.33 9.34
C GLY A 105 -31.10 13.57 9.79
N GLN A 106 -31.96 12.60 9.50
CA GLN A 106 -33.35 12.57 9.98
C GLN A 106 -33.45 11.65 11.20
N GLY A 107 -34.34 12.00 12.12
CA GLY A 107 -34.74 11.11 13.23
C GLY A 107 -36.26 10.94 13.23
N PRO A 108 -36.79 9.95 13.96
CA PRO A 108 -38.23 9.74 14.04
C PRO A 108 -38.92 10.90 14.77
N CYS A 109 -40.20 11.11 14.46
CA CYS A 109 -41.08 11.94 15.27
C CYS A 109 -41.28 11.29 16.66
N ALA A 110 -41.37 12.10 17.71
CA ALA A 110 -41.62 11.62 19.07
C ALA A 110 -43.04 11.04 19.29
N VAL A 111 -43.99 11.33 18.39
CA VAL A 111 -45.35 10.77 18.46
C VAL A 111 -45.36 9.28 18.12
N GLY A 112 -45.93 8.47 19.01
CA GLY A 112 -46.05 7.02 18.84
C GLY A 112 -46.73 6.65 17.51
N GLY A 113 -46.16 5.68 16.80
CA GLY A 113 -46.69 5.20 15.51
C GLY A 113 -46.54 6.18 14.33
N CYS A 114 -45.87 7.32 14.50
CA CYS A 114 -45.63 8.25 13.41
C CYS A 114 -44.40 7.82 12.57
N GLY A 115 -44.63 7.49 11.29
CA GLY A 115 -43.59 7.15 10.32
C GLY A 115 -42.94 8.36 9.65
N ARG A 116 -43.20 9.60 10.09
CA ARG A 116 -42.63 10.82 9.48
C ARG A 116 -41.36 11.29 10.21
N PRO A 117 -40.37 11.83 9.50
CA PRO A 117 -39.15 12.34 10.12
C PRO A 117 -39.42 13.62 10.91
N ARG A 118 -38.71 13.80 12.03
CA ARG A 118 -38.70 15.04 12.80
C ARG A 118 -38.14 16.21 11.98
N ASP A 119 -38.75 17.39 12.14
CA ASP A 119 -38.40 18.61 11.42
C ASP A 119 -37.10 19.25 11.95
N SER A 120 -36.89 19.18 13.26
CA SER A 120 -35.66 19.63 13.91
C SER A 120 -35.38 18.85 15.18
N VAL A 121 -34.11 18.82 15.60
CA VAL A 121 -33.70 18.19 16.86
C VAL A 121 -34.40 18.86 18.05
N ALA A 122 -34.50 20.19 18.05
CA ALA A 122 -35.12 20.96 19.12
C ALA A 122 -36.63 20.72 19.23
N SER A 123 -37.33 20.52 18.11
CA SER A 123 -38.77 20.29 18.12
C SER A 123 -39.14 18.85 18.48
N GLY A 124 -38.29 17.86 18.17
CA GLY A 124 -38.59 16.43 18.36
C GLY A 124 -39.78 15.89 17.54
N LEU A 125 -40.49 16.75 16.79
CA LEU A 125 -41.75 16.44 16.10
C LEU A 125 -41.57 16.57 14.58
N CYS A 126 -42.38 15.86 13.80
CA CYS A 126 -42.50 16.11 12.37
C CYS A 126 -43.18 17.47 12.11
N GLU A 127 -43.05 18.02 10.90
CA GLU A 127 -43.64 19.32 10.55
C GLU A 127 -45.14 19.39 10.87
N ALA A 128 -45.90 18.33 10.56
CA ALA A 128 -47.33 18.27 10.83
C ALA A 128 -47.66 18.29 12.34
N HIS A 129 -46.94 17.52 13.15
CA HIS A 129 -47.15 17.49 14.61
C HIS A 129 -46.64 18.76 15.28
N ARG A 130 -45.61 19.39 14.75
CA ARG A 130 -45.14 20.71 15.20
C ARG A 130 -46.20 21.78 14.96
N SER A 131 -46.81 21.80 13.77
CA SER A 131 -47.92 22.69 13.47
C SER A 131 -49.16 22.38 14.32
N GLN A 132 -49.46 21.10 14.55
CA GLN A 132 -50.55 20.67 15.44
C GLN A 132 -50.34 21.16 16.87
N ARG A 133 -49.12 21.07 17.41
CA ARG A 133 -48.79 21.59 18.74
C ARG A 133 -48.86 23.12 18.81
N GLY A 134 -48.62 23.80 17.69
CA GLY A 134 -48.74 25.25 17.59
C GLY A 134 -50.18 25.78 17.53
N THR A 135 -51.20 24.91 17.53
CA THR A 135 -52.60 25.32 17.62
C THR A 135 -52.95 25.74 19.05
N THR A 136 -53.80 26.77 19.20
CA THR A 136 -54.12 27.41 20.48
C THR A 136 -54.56 26.42 21.57
N ASP A 137 -55.30 25.39 21.19
CA ASP A 137 -55.84 24.37 22.12
C ASP A 137 -54.77 23.39 22.65
N LEU A 138 -53.69 23.17 21.89
CA LEU A 138 -52.64 22.19 22.21
C LEU A 138 -51.32 22.84 22.61
N SER A 139 -51.16 24.15 22.39
CA SER A 139 -49.93 24.89 22.70
C SER A 139 -49.68 25.07 24.19
N ALA A 140 -50.74 25.00 25.01
CA ALA A 140 -50.65 25.10 26.47
C ALA A 140 -50.24 23.77 27.15
N LEU A 141 -50.27 22.65 26.42
CA LEU A 141 -49.95 21.34 26.97
C LEU A 141 -48.44 21.16 27.17
N THR A 142 -48.07 20.47 28.24
CA THR A 142 -46.71 19.99 28.44
C THR A 142 -46.33 18.99 27.34
N TRP A 143 -45.04 18.67 27.26
CA TRP A 143 -44.54 17.73 26.26
C TRP A 143 -45.17 16.34 26.39
N GLU A 144 -45.28 15.84 27.62
CA GLU A 144 -45.85 14.51 27.91
C GLU A 144 -47.36 14.49 27.64
N GLU A 145 -48.09 15.52 28.07
CA GLU A 145 -49.52 15.66 27.81
C GLU A 145 -49.83 15.73 26.31
N PHE A 146 -49.02 16.46 25.53
CA PHE A 146 -49.18 16.52 24.09
C PHE A 146 -49.00 15.14 23.42
N LEU A 147 -47.98 14.39 23.82
CA LEU A 147 -47.71 13.06 23.24
C LEU A 147 -48.78 12.02 23.61
N ALA A 148 -49.42 12.17 24.77
CA ALA A 148 -50.50 11.30 25.23
C ALA A 148 -51.90 11.75 24.76
N HIS A 149 -52.01 12.91 24.10
CA HIS A 149 -53.30 13.50 23.77
C HIS A 149 -54.07 12.68 22.71
N PRO A 150 -55.38 12.36 22.90
CA PRO A 150 -56.14 11.49 21.99
C PRO A 150 -56.22 11.97 20.53
N ARG A 151 -56.09 13.28 20.31
CA ARG A 151 -56.06 13.89 18.96
C ARG A 151 -54.70 13.79 18.27
N VAL A 152 -53.65 13.34 18.95
CA VAL A 152 -52.27 13.27 18.44
C VAL A 152 -51.98 11.83 18.00
N ASN A 153 -52.35 11.53 16.75
CA ASN A 153 -52.16 10.22 16.15
C ASN A 153 -50.90 10.16 15.28
N GLY A 154 -50.32 8.96 15.19
CA GLY A 154 -49.22 8.67 14.27
C GLY A 154 -49.64 8.79 12.81
N TYR A 155 -48.83 9.47 11.99
CA TYR A 155 -49.06 9.54 10.54
C TYR A 155 -48.18 8.54 9.80
N ALA A 156 -48.68 7.97 8.70
CA ALA A 156 -47.86 7.19 7.77
C ALA A 156 -46.70 8.01 7.18
N SER A 157 -45.62 7.31 6.82
CA SER A 157 -44.47 7.89 6.11
C SER A 157 -44.92 8.49 4.77
N LEU A 158 -44.22 9.54 4.35
CA LEU A 158 -44.41 10.19 3.04
C LEU A 158 -43.56 9.53 1.94
N GLY A 159 -42.78 8.50 2.28
CA GLY A 159 -41.89 7.78 1.39
C GLY A 159 -40.54 8.50 1.16
N PRO A 160 -39.65 7.88 0.34
CA PRO A 160 -38.26 8.29 0.21
C PRO A 160 -38.07 9.52 -0.70
N CYS A 161 -37.06 10.33 -0.41
CA CYS A 161 -36.62 11.43 -1.27
C CYS A 161 -36.36 10.95 -2.72
N LYS A 162 -36.76 11.74 -3.72
CA LYS A 162 -36.58 11.39 -5.15
C LYS A 162 -35.15 11.53 -5.69
N VAL A 163 -34.21 12.09 -4.92
CA VAL A 163 -32.80 12.14 -5.35
C VAL A 163 -32.19 10.75 -5.24
N ALA A 164 -31.61 10.24 -6.33
CA ALA A 164 -31.14 8.87 -6.45
C ALA A 164 -30.11 8.48 -5.38
N ALA A 165 -29.22 9.40 -5.02
CA ALA A 165 -28.21 9.18 -3.98
C ALA A 165 -28.77 9.20 -2.54
N CYS A 166 -30.00 9.68 -2.34
CA CYS A 166 -30.58 9.92 -1.03
C CYS A 166 -31.27 8.68 -0.45
N TYR A 167 -31.13 8.48 0.85
CA TYR A 167 -31.80 7.43 1.64
C TYR A 167 -32.73 8.02 2.71
N LEU A 168 -32.94 9.33 2.69
CA LEU A 168 -33.79 10.04 3.63
C LEU A 168 -35.23 10.15 3.12
N ASP A 169 -36.17 10.29 4.03
CA ASP A 169 -37.59 10.44 3.73
C ASP A 169 -37.97 11.88 3.35
N ARG A 170 -39.08 12.00 2.64
CA ARG A 170 -39.71 13.28 2.31
C ARG A 170 -40.30 13.91 3.56
N VAL A 171 -40.22 15.23 3.65
CA VAL A 171 -40.77 15.98 4.79
C VAL A 171 -42.16 16.55 4.53
N GLY A 172 -42.52 16.77 3.26
CA GLY A 172 -43.81 17.35 2.87
C GLY A 172 -44.53 16.53 1.81
N ARG A 173 -45.85 16.67 1.73
CA ARG A 173 -46.69 15.99 0.71
C ARG A 173 -46.45 16.54 -0.69
N GLN A 174 -46.25 17.85 -0.81
CA GLN A 174 -46.10 18.56 -2.10
C GLN A 174 -44.68 18.47 -2.65
N ALA A 175 -43.67 18.52 -1.77
CA ALA A 175 -42.26 18.47 -2.15
C ALA A 175 -41.75 17.02 -2.12
N PRO A 176 -41.31 16.44 -3.25
CA PRO A 176 -40.89 15.04 -3.30
C PRO A 176 -39.46 14.79 -2.72
N TYR A 177 -39.00 15.66 -1.82
CA TYR A 177 -37.62 15.72 -1.34
C TYR A 177 -37.52 15.76 0.18
N CYS A 178 -36.39 15.32 0.71
CA CYS A 178 -36.02 15.61 2.09
C CYS A 178 -35.72 17.12 2.25
N LYS A 179 -35.79 17.62 3.48
CA LYS A 179 -35.57 19.05 3.79
C LYS A 179 -34.26 19.61 3.22
N ALA A 180 -33.17 18.85 3.32
CA ALA A 180 -31.86 19.29 2.84
C ALA A 180 -31.79 19.34 1.30
N HIS A 181 -32.40 18.37 0.60
CA HIS A 181 -32.49 18.39 -0.86
C HIS A 181 -33.44 19.46 -1.36
N LEU A 182 -34.51 19.77 -0.64
CA LEU A 182 -35.38 20.90 -0.95
C LEU A 182 -34.59 22.23 -0.91
N HIS A 183 -33.78 22.44 0.13
CA HIS A 183 -32.90 23.62 0.23
C HIS A 183 -31.87 23.69 -0.90
N ARG A 184 -31.31 22.56 -1.33
CA ARG A 184 -30.38 22.51 -2.47
C ARG A 184 -31.07 22.78 -3.80
N LEU A 185 -32.27 22.23 -3.99
CA LEU A 185 -33.07 22.44 -5.19
C LEU A 185 -33.35 23.92 -5.41
N TYR A 186 -33.70 24.66 -4.35
CA TYR A 186 -33.91 26.11 -4.45
C TYR A 186 -32.68 26.85 -4.99
N ARG A 187 -31.48 26.45 -4.57
CA ARG A 187 -30.22 27.02 -5.08
C ARG A 187 -29.88 26.53 -6.49
N ALA A 188 -30.19 25.28 -6.83
CA ALA A 188 -29.88 24.72 -8.13
C ALA A 188 -30.78 25.31 -9.23
N ARG A 189 -32.05 25.61 -8.90
CA ARG A 189 -33.02 26.22 -9.82
C ARG A 189 -32.65 27.61 -10.32
N THR A 190 -31.77 28.32 -9.61
CA THR A 190 -31.29 29.64 -10.06
C THR A 190 -30.21 29.53 -11.14
N ALA A 191 -29.71 28.33 -11.43
CA ALA A 191 -28.72 28.11 -12.48
C ALA A 191 -29.40 28.08 -13.88
N PRO A 192 -28.82 28.75 -14.89
CA PRO A 192 -29.29 28.63 -16.27
C PRO A 192 -29.25 27.18 -16.76
N GLY A 193 -30.28 26.72 -17.47
CA GLY A 193 -30.33 25.37 -18.03
C GLY A 193 -30.55 24.24 -17.02
N PHE A 194 -31.11 24.55 -15.84
CA PHE A 194 -31.40 23.55 -14.80
C PHE A 194 -32.40 22.48 -15.28
N ASP A 195 -31.96 21.22 -15.30
CA ASP A 195 -32.81 20.05 -15.46
C ASP A 195 -32.99 19.31 -14.13
N GLU A 196 -34.23 19.31 -13.61
CA GLU A 196 -34.58 18.64 -12.36
C GLU A 196 -34.41 17.11 -12.46
N ALA A 197 -34.62 16.51 -13.64
CA ALA A 197 -34.45 15.07 -13.83
C ALA A 197 -32.97 14.67 -13.77
N LEU A 198 -32.09 15.41 -14.45
CA LEU A 198 -30.65 15.24 -14.33
C LEU A 198 -30.18 15.48 -12.89
N TRP A 199 -30.65 16.54 -12.25
CA TRP A 199 -30.31 16.86 -10.86
C TRP A 199 -30.73 15.74 -9.89
N ARG A 200 -31.91 15.13 -10.07
CA ARG A 200 -32.34 13.96 -9.27
C ARG A 200 -31.38 12.78 -9.41
N ARG A 201 -30.78 12.58 -10.58
CA ARG A 201 -29.83 11.47 -10.83
C ARG A 201 -28.44 11.77 -10.26
N THR A 202 -27.99 13.02 -10.30
CA THR A 202 -26.59 13.37 -10.03
C THR A 202 -26.34 14.06 -8.68
N ASP A 203 -27.34 14.68 -8.04
CA ASP A 203 -27.12 15.39 -6.77
C ASP A 203 -26.66 14.43 -5.66
N LYS A 204 -25.71 14.91 -4.87
CA LYS A 204 -25.04 14.14 -3.82
C LYS A 204 -25.97 13.78 -2.66
N ALA A 205 -25.68 12.67 -2.02
CA ALA A 205 -26.41 12.23 -0.83
C ALA A 205 -26.30 13.22 0.34
N ILE A 206 -27.26 13.13 1.27
CA ILE A 206 -27.18 13.77 2.59
C ILE A 206 -26.69 12.73 3.56
N CYS A 207 -25.39 12.73 3.86
CA CYS A 207 -24.79 11.74 4.74
C CYS A 207 -24.46 12.35 6.10
N THR A 208 -24.64 11.58 7.18
CA THR A 208 -24.01 11.90 8.46
C THR A 208 -22.51 11.63 8.42
N ASN A 209 -21.78 12.02 9.47
CA ASN A 209 -20.32 11.93 9.50
C ASN A 209 -19.78 10.49 9.32
N ARG A 210 -20.53 9.47 9.73
CA ARG A 210 -20.15 8.06 9.57
C ARG A 210 -20.78 7.37 8.37
N GLU A 211 -21.55 8.05 7.55
CA GLU A 211 -22.26 7.40 6.45
C GLU A 211 -21.68 7.81 5.09
N VAL A 212 -21.68 6.88 4.15
CA VAL A 212 -21.42 7.14 2.73
C VAL A 212 -22.42 6.36 1.89
N SER A 213 -23.16 7.09 1.07
CA SER A 213 -24.17 6.51 0.18
C SER A 213 -23.56 6.07 -1.14
N LEU A 214 -23.85 4.83 -1.53
CA LEU A 214 -23.59 4.29 -2.86
C LEU A 214 -24.87 4.24 -3.71
N ARG A 215 -25.99 4.76 -3.21
CA ARG A 215 -27.25 4.83 -3.97
C ARG A 215 -27.07 5.65 -5.25
N GLY A 216 -27.86 5.32 -6.27
CA GLY A 216 -27.78 5.94 -7.60
C GLY A 216 -26.56 5.53 -8.43
N LEU A 217 -25.74 4.59 -7.94
CA LEU A 217 -24.71 3.91 -8.74
C LEU A 217 -25.25 2.54 -9.23
N PRO A 218 -24.81 2.06 -10.40
CA PRO A 218 -25.13 0.73 -10.90
C PRO A 218 -24.63 -0.39 -9.99
N ASP A 219 -25.32 -1.52 -9.98
CA ASP A 219 -25.09 -2.64 -9.06
C ASP A 219 -23.68 -3.22 -9.19
N ARG A 220 -23.21 -3.36 -10.43
CA ARG A 220 -21.83 -3.76 -10.73
C ARG A 220 -20.81 -2.80 -10.13
N LEU A 221 -20.95 -1.50 -10.39
CA LEU A 221 -20.04 -0.49 -9.82
C LEU A 221 -20.08 -0.52 -8.29
N VAL A 222 -21.25 -0.69 -7.67
CA VAL A 222 -21.35 -0.85 -6.21
C VAL A 222 -20.53 -2.03 -5.72
N ALA A 223 -20.66 -3.20 -6.35
CA ALA A 223 -19.87 -4.39 -6.01
C ALA A 223 -18.36 -4.17 -6.18
N GLU A 224 -17.95 -3.52 -7.28
CA GLU A 224 -16.56 -3.17 -7.55
C GLU A 224 -15.95 -2.25 -6.49
N LEU A 225 -16.71 -1.23 -6.06
CA LEU A 225 -16.27 -0.27 -5.03
C LEU A 225 -16.18 -0.91 -3.64
N LEU A 226 -17.11 -1.81 -3.29
CA LEU A 226 -17.06 -2.57 -2.04
C LEU A 226 -15.86 -3.51 -2.00
N TYR A 227 -15.62 -4.25 -3.09
CA TYR A 227 -14.45 -5.13 -3.21
C TYR A 227 -13.14 -4.33 -3.14
N GLY A 228 -13.06 -3.21 -3.85
CA GLY A 228 -11.90 -2.30 -3.77
C GLY A 228 -11.67 -1.78 -2.34
N LEU A 229 -12.73 -1.38 -1.64
CA LEU A 229 -12.65 -0.92 -0.25
C LEU A 229 -12.20 -2.03 0.70
N TRP A 230 -12.68 -3.25 0.52
CA TRP A 230 -12.22 -4.44 1.25
C TRP A 230 -10.73 -4.69 1.01
N ALA A 231 -10.30 -4.80 -0.26
CA ALA A 231 -8.91 -5.06 -0.62
C ALA A 231 -7.96 -4.00 -0.02
N ARG A 232 -8.36 -2.72 -0.09
CA ARG A 232 -7.62 -1.61 0.53
C ARG A 232 -7.51 -1.76 2.05
N THR A 233 -8.57 -2.22 2.70
CA THR A 233 -8.60 -2.42 4.15
C THR A 233 -7.68 -3.57 4.56
N GLN A 234 -7.63 -4.66 3.78
CA GLN A 234 -6.70 -5.78 4.00
C GLN A 234 -5.22 -5.37 3.87
N GLU A 235 -4.93 -4.41 3.01
CA GLU A 235 -3.60 -3.82 2.92
C GLU A 235 -3.25 -2.91 4.12
N GLY A 236 -4.18 -2.71 5.05
CA GLY A 236 -4.03 -1.82 6.21
C GLY A 236 -4.10 -0.34 5.82
N MET A 237 -4.57 -0.02 4.61
CA MET A 237 -4.65 1.35 4.11
C MET A 237 -5.97 2.00 4.52
N LYS A 238 -5.89 3.16 5.17
CA LYS A 238 -7.08 3.87 5.61
C LYS A 238 -7.89 4.39 4.41
N ALA A 239 -9.21 4.26 4.52
CA ALA A 239 -10.19 4.91 3.66
C ALA A 239 -11.07 5.83 4.52
N ARG A 240 -11.26 7.06 4.06
CA ARG A 240 -11.96 8.12 4.81
C ARG A 240 -13.28 8.47 4.14
N PRO A 241 -14.39 8.64 4.89
CA PRO A 241 -15.66 9.06 4.32
C PRO A 241 -15.55 10.36 3.52
N GLU A 242 -14.73 11.31 3.99
CA GLU A 242 -14.53 12.61 3.34
C GLU A 242 -13.88 12.49 1.96
N CYS A 243 -13.11 11.42 1.73
CA CYS A 243 -12.50 11.14 0.43
C CYS A 243 -13.45 10.33 -0.47
N LEU A 244 -14.24 9.42 0.11
CA LEU A 244 -15.15 8.53 -0.61
C LEU A 244 -16.43 9.20 -1.09
N ARG A 245 -17.04 10.08 -0.27
CA ARG A 245 -18.25 10.84 -0.68
C ARG A 245 -18.04 11.59 -2.00
N PRO A 246 -17.05 12.50 -2.13
CA PRO A 246 -16.84 13.20 -3.39
C PRO A 246 -16.38 12.28 -4.53
N LEU A 247 -15.75 11.14 -4.23
CA LEU A 247 -15.41 10.15 -5.26
C LEU A 247 -16.69 9.55 -5.86
N TYR A 248 -17.58 9.01 -5.02
CA TYR A 248 -18.83 8.39 -5.47
C TYR A 248 -19.80 9.40 -6.07
N ASP A 249 -19.84 10.62 -5.53
CA ASP A 249 -20.61 11.72 -6.11
C ASP A 249 -20.17 12.04 -7.53
N ARG A 250 -18.86 12.01 -7.79
CA ARG A 250 -18.29 12.25 -9.13
C ARG A 250 -18.52 11.08 -10.08
N LEU A 251 -18.37 9.84 -9.63
CA LEU A 251 -18.73 8.65 -10.43
C LEU A 251 -20.21 8.68 -10.85
N ARG A 252 -21.09 9.08 -9.94
CA ARG A 252 -22.52 9.27 -10.21
C ARG A 252 -22.78 10.40 -11.20
N ALA A 253 -22.11 11.54 -11.03
CA ALA A 253 -22.25 12.69 -11.92
C ALA A 253 -21.81 12.36 -13.35
N HIS A 254 -20.77 11.53 -13.51
CA HIS A 254 -20.30 11.05 -14.81
C HIS A 254 -21.06 9.80 -15.32
N GLN A 255 -22.03 9.28 -14.56
CA GLN A 255 -22.82 8.09 -14.88
C GLN A 255 -21.97 6.86 -15.27
N VAL A 256 -20.84 6.69 -14.58
CA VAL A 256 -19.92 5.56 -14.77
C VAL A 256 -20.65 4.23 -14.51
N GLN A 257 -20.49 3.26 -15.40
CA GLN A 257 -21.09 1.92 -15.28
C GLN A 257 -20.15 0.92 -14.61
N GLU A 258 -18.85 1.07 -14.86
CA GLU A 258 -17.79 0.22 -14.29
C GLU A 258 -16.53 1.05 -14.01
N LEU A 259 -15.76 0.65 -13.01
CA LEU A 259 -14.62 1.43 -12.54
C LEU A 259 -13.49 1.52 -13.58
N GLN A 260 -13.43 0.58 -14.52
CA GLN A 260 -12.41 0.57 -15.58
C GLN A 260 -12.61 1.68 -16.63
N GLU A 261 -13.83 2.21 -16.79
CA GLU A 261 -14.11 3.36 -17.67
C GLU A 261 -13.34 4.62 -17.25
N VAL A 262 -12.95 4.70 -15.98
CA VAL A 262 -12.18 5.82 -15.42
C VAL A 262 -10.69 5.65 -15.73
N SER A 263 -10.33 5.80 -17.00
CA SER A 263 -8.95 5.66 -17.50
C SER A 263 -8.03 6.83 -17.10
N ASP A 264 -8.57 8.05 -17.08
CA ASP A 264 -7.91 9.25 -16.54
C ASP A 264 -8.67 9.85 -15.34
N PRO A 265 -8.48 9.31 -14.13
CA PRO A 265 -9.09 9.87 -12.93
C PRO A 265 -8.67 11.32 -12.65
N ALA A 266 -7.45 11.73 -13.03
CA ALA A 266 -6.97 13.08 -12.77
C ALA A 266 -7.70 14.09 -13.64
N GLY A 267 -7.82 13.81 -14.95
CA GLY A 267 -8.60 14.62 -15.89
C GLY A 267 -10.09 14.67 -15.55
N ALA A 268 -10.64 13.59 -14.98
CA ALA A 268 -12.00 13.57 -14.44
C ALA A 268 -12.17 14.46 -13.17
N GLY A 269 -11.10 15.03 -12.63
CA GLY A 269 -11.13 15.95 -11.48
C GLY A 269 -11.10 15.27 -10.11
N HIS A 270 -10.60 14.03 -10.04
CA HIS A 270 -10.34 13.36 -8.77
C HIS A 270 -9.06 13.90 -8.11
N SER A 271 -9.03 13.94 -6.77
CA SER A 271 -7.83 14.33 -6.02
C SER A 271 -6.73 13.27 -6.12
N SER A 272 -5.47 13.62 -5.84
CA SER A 272 -4.34 12.67 -5.91
C SER A 272 -4.55 11.41 -5.04
N GLU A 273 -5.20 11.54 -3.88
CA GLU A 273 -5.57 10.40 -3.03
C GLU A 273 -6.62 9.51 -3.70
N GLN A 274 -7.64 10.11 -4.33
CA GLN A 274 -8.68 9.40 -5.06
C GLN A 274 -8.15 8.71 -6.31
N VAL A 275 -7.28 9.37 -7.10
CA VAL A 275 -6.60 8.76 -8.26
C VAL A 275 -5.84 7.52 -7.83
N THR A 276 -5.06 7.61 -6.74
CA THR A 276 -4.31 6.48 -6.20
C THR A 276 -5.25 5.33 -5.78
N MET A 277 -6.38 5.67 -5.17
CA MET A 277 -7.37 4.69 -4.72
C MET A 277 -8.08 3.99 -5.89
N ILE A 278 -8.52 4.74 -6.90
CA ILE A 278 -9.14 4.20 -8.11
C ILE A 278 -8.18 3.23 -8.81
N ARG A 279 -6.93 3.64 -9.04
CA ARG A 279 -5.91 2.77 -9.66
C ARG A 279 -5.65 1.49 -8.86
N ALA A 280 -5.62 1.60 -7.53
CA ALA A 280 -5.46 0.43 -6.65
C ALA A 280 -6.67 -0.52 -6.73
N TRP A 281 -7.88 0.02 -6.77
CA TRP A 281 -9.11 -0.76 -6.91
C TRP A 281 -9.23 -1.41 -8.27
N GLN A 282 -8.96 -0.68 -9.36
CA GLN A 282 -8.88 -1.23 -10.70
C GLN A 282 -7.86 -2.39 -10.78
N ARG A 283 -6.71 -2.25 -10.10
CA ARG A 283 -5.73 -3.34 -9.98
C ARG A 283 -6.29 -4.54 -9.21
N ALA A 284 -6.90 -4.32 -8.04
CA ALA A 284 -7.49 -5.40 -7.25
C ALA A 284 -8.58 -6.16 -8.04
N LEU A 285 -9.40 -5.43 -8.79
CA LEU A 285 -10.44 -6.00 -9.66
C LEU A 285 -9.86 -6.79 -10.83
N ARG A 286 -8.78 -6.31 -11.47
CA ARG A 286 -8.10 -7.09 -12.53
C ARG A 286 -7.57 -8.41 -12.01
N LEU A 287 -6.99 -8.40 -10.81
CA LEU A 287 -6.43 -9.59 -10.17
C LEU A 287 -7.47 -10.59 -9.68
N LEU A 288 -8.75 -10.19 -9.61
CA LEU A 288 -9.81 -11.10 -9.18
C LEU A 288 -9.92 -12.27 -10.16
N ASN A 289 -9.80 -13.49 -9.63
CA ASN A 289 -9.77 -14.76 -10.37
C ASN A 289 -8.55 -14.99 -11.27
N MET A 290 -7.52 -14.14 -11.20
CA MET A 290 -6.24 -14.42 -11.86
C MET A 290 -5.40 -15.37 -11.00
N THR A 291 -4.81 -16.38 -11.63
CA THR A 291 -3.90 -17.32 -10.97
C THR A 291 -2.51 -17.28 -11.62
N PRO A 292 -1.43 -17.48 -10.85
CA PRO A 292 -0.08 -17.63 -11.41
C PRO A 292 0.01 -18.68 -12.52
N GLU A 293 -0.81 -19.74 -12.43
CA GLU A 293 -0.84 -20.87 -13.37
C GLU A 293 -1.47 -20.50 -14.71
N ALA A 294 -2.47 -19.63 -14.73
CA ALA A 294 -3.05 -19.09 -15.96
C ALA A 294 -2.17 -17.98 -16.55
N GLU A 295 -1.59 -17.14 -15.68
CA GLU A 295 -0.76 -16.01 -16.11
C GLU A 295 0.50 -16.49 -16.83
N ARG A 296 1.11 -17.59 -16.37
CA ARG A 296 2.37 -18.10 -16.93
C ARG A 296 2.29 -18.56 -18.39
N ILE A 297 1.08 -18.78 -18.92
CA ILE A 297 0.87 -19.21 -20.31
C ILE A 297 1.16 -18.04 -21.28
N LYS A 298 0.94 -16.80 -20.85
CA LYS A 298 1.10 -15.59 -21.67
C LYS A 298 2.57 -15.28 -21.99
N ASP A 299 2.80 -14.47 -23.02
CA ASP A 299 4.12 -13.91 -23.36
C ASP A 299 4.46 -12.64 -22.57
N VAL A 300 3.45 -12.01 -21.97
CA VAL A 300 3.61 -10.87 -21.08
C VAL A 300 2.85 -11.17 -19.79
N TRP A 301 3.58 -11.25 -18.68
CA TRP A 301 3.03 -11.55 -17.37
C TRP A 301 2.79 -10.25 -16.60
N ASP A 302 1.58 -10.06 -16.10
CA ASP A 302 1.30 -9.11 -15.04
C ASP A 302 1.86 -9.65 -13.72
N MET A 303 2.94 -9.04 -13.26
CA MET A 303 3.63 -9.46 -12.06
C MET A 303 2.81 -9.20 -10.79
N ALA A 304 1.71 -8.46 -10.89
CA ALA A 304 0.76 -8.28 -9.82
C ALA A 304 0.10 -9.60 -9.39
N VAL A 305 -0.10 -10.55 -10.33
CA VAL A 305 -0.61 -11.90 -10.04
C VAL A 305 0.34 -12.69 -9.14
N PHE A 306 1.64 -12.45 -9.29
CA PHE A 306 2.71 -13.08 -8.51
C PHE A 306 3.07 -12.30 -7.23
N GLY A 307 2.32 -11.25 -6.88
CA GLY A 307 2.57 -10.42 -5.69
C GLY A 307 3.66 -9.35 -5.86
N TYR A 308 4.11 -9.07 -7.10
CA TYR A 308 5.09 -8.02 -7.40
C TYR A 308 4.45 -6.85 -8.16
N THR A 309 5.27 -5.91 -8.63
CA THR A 309 4.83 -4.75 -9.42
C THR A 309 5.47 -4.74 -10.80
N GLY A 310 4.72 -4.36 -11.82
CA GLY A 310 5.20 -4.23 -13.20
C GLY A 310 4.87 -5.46 -14.04
N HIS A 311 5.52 -5.57 -15.20
CA HIS A 311 5.28 -6.64 -16.17
C HIS A 311 6.60 -7.31 -16.58
N ILE A 312 6.56 -8.60 -16.91
CA ILE A 312 7.68 -9.29 -17.56
C ILE A 312 7.24 -9.66 -18.97
N SER A 313 8.06 -9.32 -19.97
CA SER A 313 7.84 -9.72 -21.36
C SER A 313 8.92 -10.70 -21.78
N PHE A 314 8.51 -11.79 -22.42
CA PHE A 314 9.39 -12.81 -22.99
C PHE A 314 9.65 -12.60 -24.49
N ALA A 315 9.08 -11.53 -25.09
CA ALA A 315 9.30 -11.15 -26.48
C ALA A 315 10.79 -11.02 -26.91
N PRO A 316 11.74 -10.62 -26.02
CA PRO A 316 13.16 -10.59 -26.39
C PRO A 316 13.77 -11.97 -26.71
N VAL A 317 13.11 -13.08 -26.32
CA VAL A 317 13.53 -14.44 -26.64
C VAL A 317 12.75 -14.91 -27.86
N LEU A 318 13.45 -15.02 -28.99
CA LEU A 318 12.84 -15.11 -30.31
C LEU A 318 12.40 -16.54 -30.65
N GLN A 319 13.21 -17.56 -30.33
CA GLN A 319 12.87 -18.95 -30.60
C GLN A 319 11.82 -19.45 -29.60
N GLU A 320 10.72 -20.01 -30.10
CA GLU A 320 9.59 -20.49 -29.28
C GLU A 320 9.99 -21.53 -28.23
N PRO A 321 10.75 -22.60 -28.55
CA PRO A 321 11.17 -23.58 -27.54
C PRO A 321 11.97 -22.97 -26.38
N LEU A 322 12.86 -22.02 -26.70
CA LEU A 322 13.67 -21.30 -25.72
C LEU A 322 12.82 -20.34 -24.88
N ARG A 323 11.83 -19.68 -25.49
CA ARG A 323 10.88 -18.77 -24.82
C ARG A 323 10.03 -19.52 -23.81
N GLU A 324 9.43 -20.65 -24.21
CA GLU A 324 8.63 -21.48 -23.32
C GLU A 324 9.46 -22.08 -22.19
N ALA A 325 10.70 -22.51 -22.47
CA ALA A 325 11.62 -22.98 -21.43
C ALA A 325 11.96 -21.85 -20.43
N MET A 326 12.16 -20.63 -20.93
CA MET A 326 12.42 -19.45 -20.11
C MET A 326 11.23 -19.11 -19.20
N LYS A 327 9.98 -19.23 -19.70
CA LYS A 327 8.77 -19.08 -18.87
C LYS A 327 8.77 -20.07 -17.70
N ILE A 328 9.02 -21.35 -17.95
CA ILE A 328 9.10 -22.37 -16.89
C ILE A 328 10.19 -22.03 -15.87
N TRP A 329 11.36 -21.58 -16.35
CA TRP A 329 12.46 -21.17 -15.48
C TRP A 329 12.09 -19.98 -14.58
N VAL A 330 11.46 -18.94 -15.13
CA VAL A 330 11.07 -17.76 -14.34
C VAL A 330 10.02 -18.15 -13.30
N TYR A 331 9.05 -18.99 -13.67
CA TYR A 331 8.04 -19.49 -12.73
C TYR A 331 8.66 -20.29 -11.57
N ASP A 332 9.69 -21.11 -11.79
CA ASP A 332 10.42 -21.85 -10.74
C ASP A 332 11.37 -20.96 -9.90
N ASP A 333 11.96 -19.91 -10.49
CA ASP A 333 12.91 -19.02 -9.80
C ASP A 333 12.21 -17.93 -8.96
N LEU A 334 11.04 -17.45 -9.39
CA LEU A 334 10.30 -16.36 -8.72
C LEU A 334 10.02 -16.62 -7.22
N PRO A 335 9.44 -17.77 -6.79
CA PRO A 335 9.13 -18.01 -5.39
C PRO A 335 10.36 -18.03 -4.47
N ARG A 336 11.54 -18.32 -5.04
CA ARG A 336 12.80 -18.34 -4.31
C ARG A 336 13.21 -16.91 -3.94
N ARG A 337 12.82 -15.91 -4.75
CA ARG A 337 13.24 -14.51 -4.56
C ARG A 337 12.19 -13.70 -3.83
N ARG A 338 12.32 -13.64 -2.51
CA ARG A 338 11.45 -12.84 -1.63
C ARG A 338 11.74 -11.32 -1.62
N ASN A 339 12.68 -10.84 -2.44
CA ASN A 339 13.05 -9.43 -2.47
C ASN A 339 12.30 -8.63 -3.55
N LYS A 340 12.21 -7.31 -3.36
CA LYS A 340 11.48 -6.40 -4.27
C LYS A 340 12.09 -6.29 -5.67
N ASN A 341 13.35 -6.70 -5.82
CA ASN A 341 14.09 -6.64 -7.08
C ASN A 341 13.94 -7.92 -7.92
N ALA A 342 13.12 -8.89 -7.49
CA ALA A 342 12.89 -10.13 -8.21
C ALA A 342 12.49 -9.89 -9.68
N VAL A 343 11.57 -8.95 -9.93
CA VAL A 343 11.12 -8.58 -11.28
C VAL A 343 12.26 -8.00 -12.13
N GLN A 344 13.02 -7.04 -11.57
CA GLN A 344 14.13 -6.42 -12.30
C GLN A 344 15.24 -7.44 -12.59
N HIS A 345 15.50 -8.35 -11.66
CA HIS A 345 16.47 -9.42 -11.84
C HIS A 345 16.01 -10.41 -12.91
N ALA A 346 14.74 -10.85 -12.87
CA ALA A 346 14.18 -11.72 -13.90
C ALA A 346 14.25 -11.06 -15.29
N ARG A 347 13.91 -9.77 -15.41
CA ARG A 347 14.09 -9.00 -16.65
C ARG A 347 15.54 -8.97 -17.13
N ALA A 348 16.51 -8.81 -16.22
CA ALA A 348 17.92 -8.83 -16.58
C ALA A 348 18.38 -10.21 -17.10
N ILE A 349 17.87 -11.30 -16.52
CA ILE A 349 18.14 -12.67 -16.99
C ILE A 349 17.50 -12.90 -18.36
N ILE A 350 16.23 -12.52 -18.54
CA ILE A 350 15.54 -12.62 -19.83
C ILE A 350 16.28 -11.81 -20.90
N ALA A 351 16.76 -10.61 -20.56
CA ALA A 351 17.57 -9.81 -21.48
C ALA A 351 18.88 -10.52 -21.86
N ALA A 352 19.57 -11.15 -20.91
CA ALA A 352 20.79 -11.92 -21.18
C ALA A 352 20.51 -13.12 -22.10
N VAL A 353 19.42 -13.86 -21.85
CA VAL A 353 18.98 -14.96 -22.71
C VAL A 353 18.49 -14.45 -24.08
N GLY A 354 17.88 -13.27 -24.14
CA GLY A 354 17.53 -12.58 -25.38
C GLY A 354 18.77 -12.28 -26.24
N MET A 355 19.91 -11.93 -25.63
CA MET A 355 21.17 -11.76 -26.36
C MET A 355 21.71 -13.08 -26.92
N LEU A 356 21.56 -14.19 -26.18
CA LEU A 356 21.87 -15.53 -26.69
C LEU A 356 20.94 -15.92 -27.85
N SER A 357 19.63 -15.69 -27.67
CA SER A 357 18.59 -15.95 -28.66
C SER A 357 18.82 -15.18 -29.97
N GLU A 358 19.24 -13.92 -29.87
CA GLU A 358 19.61 -13.09 -31.01
C GLU A 358 20.91 -13.59 -31.67
N SER A 359 21.89 -14.08 -30.91
CA SER A 359 23.10 -14.70 -31.47
C SER A 359 22.75 -15.93 -32.31
N LEU A 360 21.92 -16.84 -31.76
CA LEU A 360 21.42 -18.03 -32.47
C LEU A 360 20.69 -17.65 -33.76
N ARG A 361 19.84 -16.63 -33.71
CA ARG A 361 19.09 -16.14 -34.88
C ARG A 361 20.02 -15.66 -36.01
N LEU A 362 21.11 -15.00 -35.66
CA LEU A 362 22.01 -14.37 -36.63
C LEU A 362 23.01 -15.34 -37.25
N GLN A 363 23.49 -16.33 -36.49
CA GLN A 363 24.60 -17.19 -36.90
C GLN A 363 24.16 -18.52 -37.55
N ARG A 364 22.90 -18.94 -37.35
CA ARG A 364 22.39 -20.22 -37.84
C ARG A 364 21.37 -20.05 -38.95
N GLU A 365 21.34 -20.99 -39.89
CA GLU A 365 20.37 -21.03 -40.99
C GLU A 365 18.94 -21.29 -40.50
N ASP A 366 18.77 -22.21 -39.55
CA ASP A 366 17.50 -22.51 -38.88
C ASP A 366 17.07 -21.39 -37.91
N ARG A 367 17.88 -20.33 -37.80
CA ARG A 367 17.69 -19.21 -36.85
C ARG A 367 17.59 -19.68 -35.39
N GLY A 368 18.13 -20.86 -35.08
CA GLY A 368 18.08 -21.50 -33.76
C GLY A 368 16.75 -22.18 -33.43
N ALA A 369 15.86 -22.40 -34.39
CA ALA A 369 14.56 -23.02 -34.16
C ALA A 369 14.66 -24.47 -33.66
N GLU A 370 15.77 -25.18 -33.94
CA GLU A 370 15.95 -26.59 -33.59
C GLU A 370 16.94 -26.77 -32.43
N PRO A 371 16.48 -27.05 -31.19
CA PRO A 371 17.36 -27.25 -30.03
C PRO A 371 18.40 -28.35 -30.20
N ALA A 372 18.06 -29.42 -30.94
CA ALA A 372 18.95 -30.55 -31.20
C ALA A 372 20.16 -30.19 -32.06
N ALA A 373 20.09 -29.11 -32.83
CA ALA A 373 21.15 -28.69 -33.72
C ALA A 373 22.11 -27.67 -33.06
N TRP A 374 21.79 -27.18 -31.85
CA TRP A 374 22.64 -26.26 -31.10
C TRP A 374 23.95 -26.93 -30.65
N GLY A 375 25.03 -26.17 -30.52
CA GLY A 375 26.31 -26.76 -30.11
C GLY A 375 27.32 -25.78 -29.54
N ARG A 376 28.55 -26.25 -29.31
CA ARG A 376 29.63 -25.44 -28.72
C ARG A 376 29.91 -24.17 -29.51
N GLY A 377 29.89 -24.26 -30.84
CA GLY A 377 30.10 -23.12 -31.74
C GLY A 377 29.12 -21.97 -31.49
N ASP A 378 27.89 -22.29 -31.09
CA ASP A 378 26.88 -21.27 -30.81
C ASP A 378 27.19 -20.46 -29.54
N ILE A 379 27.74 -21.13 -28.51
CA ILE A 379 28.17 -20.48 -27.27
C ILE A 379 29.40 -19.61 -27.53
N VAL A 380 30.37 -20.09 -28.33
CA VAL A 380 31.56 -19.31 -28.71
C VAL A 380 31.17 -18.04 -29.48
N ALA A 381 30.23 -18.15 -30.41
CA ALA A 381 29.74 -16.99 -31.15
C ALA A 381 29.00 -15.99 -30.24
N PHE A 382 28.20 -16.48 -29.28
CA PHE A 382 27.59 -15.63 -28.26
C PHE A 382 28.63 -14.89 -27.40
N THR A 383 29.65 -15.58 -26.87
CA THR A 383 30.68 -14.95 -26.03
C THR A 383 31.54 -13.95 -26.80
N ASN A 384 31.83 -14.21 -28.07
CA ASN A 384 32.48 -13.27 -28.99
C ASN A 384 31.62 -12.01 -29.20
N ARG A 385 30.32 -12.16 -29.46
CA ARG A 385 29.39 -11.04 -29.60
C ARG A 385 29.30 -10.20 -28.32
N MET A 386 29.28 -10.85 -27.16
CA MET A 386 29.34 -10.18 -25.86
C MET A 386 30.66 -9.41 -25.68
N GLY A 387 31.79 -9.96 -26.14
CA GLY A 387 33.09 -9.28 -26.16
C GLY A 387 33.09 -8.03 -27.05
N TYR A 388 32.53 -8.12 -28.26
CA TYR A 388 32.36 -6.99 -29.16
C TYR A 388 31.51 -5.86 -28.56
N PHE A 389 30.41 -6.20 -27.88
CA PHE A 389 29.61 -5.19 -27.20
C PHE A 389 30.34 -4.49 -26.04
N THR A 390 31.26 -5.17 -25.38
CA THR A 390 32.10 -4.54 -24.35
C THR A 390 33.18 -3.65 -24.96
N SER A 391 33.86 -4.08 -26.01
CA SER A 391 34.91 -3.26 -26.65
C SER A 391 34.35 -1.99 -27.31
N THR A 392 33.11 -2.05 -27.78
CA THR A 392 32.39 -0.90 -28.38
C THR A 392 31.65 -0.03 -27.35
N GLY A 393 31.76 -0.34 -26.05
CA GLY A 393 31.12 0.42 -24.98
C GLY A 393 29.60 0.27 -24.86
N GLN A 394 28.97 -0.64 -25.61
CA GLN A 394 27.53 -0.89 -25.55
C GLN A 394 27.11 -1.56 -24.23
N ILE A 395 27.99 -2.39 -23.66
CA ILE A 395 27.81 -2.98 -22.32
C ILE A 395 29.08 -2.84 -21.50
N SER A 396 28.95 -2.62 -20.19
CA SER A 396 30.11 -2.58 -19.29
C SER A 396 30.71 -3.97 -19.07
N PRO A 397 32.02 -4.07 -18.70
CA PRO A 397 32.64 -5.35 -18.34
C PRO A 397 31.89 -6.09 -17.23
N ALA A 398 31.46 -5.38 -16.18
CA ALA A 398 30.66 -5.95 -15.10
C ALA A 398 29.31 -6.52 -15.61
N ARG A 399 28.67 -5.84 -16.57
CA ARG A 399 27.41 -6.33 -17.17
C ARG A 399 27.64 -7.55 -18.06
N ARG A 400 28.74 -7.59 -18.84
CA ARG A 400 29.17 -8.76 -19.61
C ARG A 400 29.30 -9.98 -18.70
N LEU A 401 30.07 -9.86 -17.62
CA LEU A 401 30.28 -10.91 -16.63
C LEU A 401 28.95 -11.38 -16.02
N ALA A 402 28.10 -10.46 -15.57
CA ALA A 402 26.81 -10.79 -14.98
C ALA A 402 25.89 -11.53 -15.97
N PHE A 403 25.82 -11.10 -17.23
CA PHE A 403 24.98 -11.69 -18.26
C PHE A 403 25.47 -13.09 -18.65
N THR A 404 26.78 -13.29 -18.81
CA THR A 404 27.36 -14.63 -19.05
C THR A 404 27.04 -15.59 -17.89
N ARG A 405 27.13 -15.11 -16.64
CA ARG A 405 26.73 -15.90 -15.46
C ARG A 405 25.24 -16.26 -15.45
N PHE A 406 24.37 -15.35 -15.88
CA PHE A 406 22.94 -15.61 -15.98
C PHE A 406 22.63 -16.67 -17.04
N VAL A 407 23.20 -16.56 -18.24
CA VAL A 407 23.03 -17.55 -19.29
C VAL A 407 23.51 -18.93 -18.83
N ARG A 408 24.71 -19.02 -18.24
CA ARG A 408 25.23 -20.26 -17.66
C ARG A 408 24.25 -20.89 -16.67
N ARG A 409 23.72 -20.09 -15.75
CA ARG A 409 22.74 -20.55 -14.74
C ARG A 409 21.46 -21.07 -15.37
N VAL A 410 20.92 -20.36 -16.36
CA VAL A 410 19.68 -20.75 -17.05
C VAL A 410 19.86 -22.07 -17.79
N LEU A 411 20.92 -22.20 -18.59
CA LEU A 411 21.20 -23.43 -19.35
C LEU A 411 21.43 -24.65 -18.46
N LEU A 412 22.09 -24.48 -17.30
CA LEU A 412 22.20 -25.53 -16.29
C LEU A 412 20.83 -25.88 -15.70
N ARG A 413 20.03 -24.85 -15.38
CA ARG A 413 18.72 -25.06 -14.77
C ARG A 413 17.75 -25.78 -15.72
N PHE A 414 17.75 -25.47 -17.01
CA PHE A 414 16.94 -26.17 -18.02
C PHE A 414 17.15 -27.69 -17.98
N ARG A 415 18.41 -28.13 -17.87
CA ARG A 415 18.76 -29.55 -17.71
C ARG A 415 18.21 -30.12 -16.39
N THR A 416 18.40 -29.40 -15.28
CA THR A 416 17.89 -29.87 -13.97
C THR A 416 16.37 -29.89 -13.86
N LEU A 417 15.67 -29.09 -14.68
CA LEU A 417 14.21 -29.09 -14.79
C LEU A 417 13.70 -30.17 -15.75
N GLY A 418 14.59 -30.95 -16.38
CA GLY A 418 14.23 -32.01 -17.31
C GLY A 418 13.78 -31.52 -18.69
N LEU A 419 13.94 -30.23 -19.00
CA LEU A 419 13.42 -29.65 -20.25
C LEU A 419 14.11 -30.17 -21.52
N THR A 420 15.22 -30.88 -21.37
CA THR A 420 16.00 -31.46 -22.47
C THR A 420 15.69 -32.94 -22.72
N ALA A 421 14.79 -33.54 -21.93
CA ALA A 421 14.39 -34.93 -22.09
C ALA A 421 13.53 -35.14 -23.34
N LYS A 422 13.33 -36.41 -23.73
CA LYS A 422 12.47 -36.79 -24.86
C LYS A 422 11.04 -36.26 -24.67
N GLY A 423 10.47 -35.63 -25.69
CA GLY A 423 9.13 -35.03 -25.67
C GLY A 423 9.03 -33.73 -24.87
N GLN A 424 10.15 -33.08 -24.54
CA GLN A 424 10.19 -31.80 -23.83
C GLN A 424 10.63 -30.65 -24.76
N LEU A 425 10.47 -29.41 -24.27
CA LEU A 425 10.66 -28.19 -25.07
C LEU A 425 12.04 -28.11 -25.74
N LEU A 426 13.11 -28.53 -25.05
CA LEU A 426 14.48 -28.47 -25.53
C LEU A 426 15.03 -29.86 -25.87
N GLU A 427 14.16 -30.75 -26.37
CA GLU A 427 14.53 -32.10 -26.76
C GLU A 427 15.75 -32.10 -27.68
N GLY A 428 16.71 -32.97 -27.36
CA GLY A 428 17.94 -33.13 -28.12
C GLY A 428 19.01 -32.07 -27.87
N MET A 429 18.76 -31.04 -27.04
CA MET A 429 19.75 -30.01 -26.72
C MET A 429 21.08 -30.63 -26.23
N PRO A 430 22.19 -30.50 -26.97
CA PRO A 430 23.42 -31.20 -26.65
C PRO A 430 24.09 -30.72 -25.35
N ALA A 431 24.94 -31.58 -24.77
CA ALA A 431 25.68 -31.25 -23.56
C ALA A 431 26.68 -30.11 -23.79
N GLU A 432 27.22 -30.00 -25.00
CA GLU A 432 28.20 -28.99 -25.41
C GLU A 432 27.59 -27.58 -25.56
N PHE A 433 26.26 -27.46 -25.64
CA PHE A 433 25.57 -26.18 -25.57
C PHE A 433 25.48 -25.69 -24.12
N ALA A 434 26.64 -25.36 -23.55
CA ALA A 434 26.80 -24.91 -22.18
C ALA A 434 27.91 -23.86 -22.10
N VAL A 435 27.77 -22.93 -21.14
CA VAL A 435 28.80 -21.94 -20.83
C VAL A 435 29.75 -22.55 -19.79
N GLY A 436 30.99 -22.80 -20.22
CA GLY A 436 32.06 -23.35 -19.39
C GLY A 436 32.73 -22.29 -18.51
N PRO A 437 33.62 -22.70 -17.58
CA PRO A 437 34.50 -21.78 -16.86
C PRO A 437 35.39 -20.94 -17.79
N GLU A 438 35.84 -21.50 -18.91
CA GLU A 438 36.70 -20.86 -19.90
C GLU A 438 35.98 -19.77 -20.73
N ASP A 439 34.65 -19.82 -20.78
CA ASP A 439 33.82 -18.80 -21.44
C ASP A 439 33.58 -17.56 -20.55
N MET A 440 33.98 -17.64 -19.27
CA MET A 440 33.71 -16.59 -18.30
C MET A 440 34.67 -15.42 -18.54
N PRO A 441 34.16 -14.19 -18.72
CA PRO A 441 35.03 -13.02 -18.75
C PRO A 441 35.81 -12.89 -17.44
N ASP A 442 37.01 -12.33 -17.51
CA ASP A 442 37.76 -11.97 -16.30
C ASP A 442 36.91 -11.06 -15.42
N GLU A 443 37.06 -11.24 -14.10
CA GLU A 443 36.53 -10.26 -13.19
C GLU A 443 37.28 -8.95 -13.44
N PRO A 444 36.57 -7.84 -13.72
CA PRO A 444 37.25 -6.56 -13.86
C PRO A 444 38.10 -6.36 -12.60
N GLU A 445 39.39 -6.05 -12.78
CA GLU A 445 40.26 -5.75 -11.64
C GLU A 445 39.56 -4.72 -10.78
N ASP A 446 39.34 -5.09 -9.52
CA ASP A 446 38.73 -4.23 -8.52
C ASP A 446 39.79 -3.20 -8.12
N THR A 447 40.07 -2.25 -9.01
CA THR A 447 40.96 -1.11 -8.74
C THR A 447 40.39 -0.20 -7.64
N GLU A 448 39.17 -0.49 -7.15
CA GLU A 448 38.52 0.10 -5.97
C GLU A 448 38.55 -0.81 -4.73
N ALA A 449 39.61 -1.59 -4.51
CA ALA A 449 39.87 -2.16 -3.18
C ALA A 449 39.84 -1.04 -2.11
N GLY A 450 38.82 -1.05 -1.22
CA GLY A 450 38.76 -0.18 -0.03
C GLY A 450 37.66 0.88 0.01
N ARG A 451 36.38 0.49 -0.11
CA ARG A 451 35.18 1.36 0.07
C ARG A 451 34.77 1.58 1.54
N ASP A 452 35.68 1.46 2.49
CA ASP A 452 35.34 1.86 3.86
C ASP A 452 35.25 3.38 3.94
N LEU A 453 34.21 3.87 4.62
CA LEU A 453 34.08 5.30 4.86
C LEU A 453 35.14 5.71 5.88
N PRO A 454 35.86 6.84 5.66
CA PRO A 454 36.81 7.36 6.64
C PRO A 454 36.15 7.54 8.01
N ASP A 455 36.92 7.33 9.08
CA ASP A 455 36.40 7.42 10.45
C ASP A 455 35.77 8.79 10.74
N GLU A 456 36.30 9.87 10.15
CA GLU A 456 35.73 11.22 10.25
C GLU A 456 34.31 11.28 9.69
N VAL A 457 34.09 10.64 8.54
CA VAL A 457 32.78 10.56 7.89
C VAL A 457 31.85 9.71 8.75
N MET A 458 32.31 8.57 9.25
CA MET A 458 31.49 7.70 10.12
C MET A 458 31.11 8.38 11.45
N ARG A 459 32.05 9.09 12.09
CA ARG A 459 31.78 9.89 13.29
C ARG A 459 30.75 10.98 13.00
N ALA A 460 30.90 11.70 11.89
CA ALA A 460 29.94 12.73 11.49
C ALA A 460 28.55 12.16 11.22
N LEU A 461 28.45 11.02 10.53
CA LEU A 461 27.17 10.33 10.30
C LEU A 461 26.50 9.92 11.62
N CYS A 462 27.27 9.32 12.53
CA CYS A 462 26.80 8.92 13.86
C CYS A 462 26.30 10.10 14.69
N ALA A 463 26.99 11.25 14.64
CA ALA A 463 26.63 12.45 15.39
C ALA A 463 25.34 13.12 14.90
N HIS A 464 24.90 12.85 13.66
CA HIS A 464 23.74 13.50 13.04
C HIS A 464 22.53 12.57 12.84
N LEU A 465 22.48 11.43 13.54
CA LEU A 465 21.37 10.48 13.47
C LEU A 465 20.04 11.05 13.96
N ASP A 466 20.05 12.00 14.90
CA ASP A 466 18.82 12.70 15.35
C ASP A 466 18.18 13.52 14.22
N GLY A 467 19.00 14.09 13.33
CA GLY A 467 18.52 14.78 12.13
C GLY A 467 17.80 13.83 11.17
N LEU A 468 18.30 12.60 11.03
CA LEU A 468 17.64 11.56 10.23
C LEU A 468 16.27 11.19 10.84
N GLU A 469 16.20 11.06 12.16
CA GLU A 469 14.94 10.79 12.86
C GLU A 469 13.91 11.92 12.62
N ALA A 470 14.31 13.17 12.82
CA ALA A 470 13.45 14.34 12.63
C ALA A 470 12.94 14.47 11.18
N MET A 471 13.80 14.20 10.19
CA MET A 471 13.43 14.23 8.77
C MET A 471 12.57 13.03 8.34
N SER A 472 12.60 11.93 9.09
CA SER A 472 11.97 10.68 8.66
C SER A 472 11.16 9.99 9.75
N SER A 473 11.79 9.14 10.55
CA SER A 473 11.18 8.38 11.65
C SER A 473 12.27 7.66 12.43
N ILE A 474 12.04 7.42 13.72
CA ILE A 474 12.93 6.63 14.56
C ILE A 474 13.20 5.21 14.02
N GLU A 475 12.24 4.56 13.33
CA GLU A 475 12.50 3.25 12.70
C GLU A 475 13.58 3.32 11.61
N VAL A 476 13.72 4.47 10.93
CA VAL A 476 14.76 4.67 9.91
C VAL A 476 16.10 4.99 10.57
N ARG A 477 16.10 5.74 11.68
CA ARG A 477 17.29 5.95 12.51
C ARG A 477 17.85 4.61 13.01
N VAL A 478 17.02 3.81 13.69
CA VAL A 478 17.43 2.51 14.24
C VAL A 478 17.90 1.58 13.13
N ALA A 479 17.23 1.56 11.97
CA ALA A 479 17.69 0.79 10.82
C ALA A 479 19.11 1.20 10.39
N THR A 480 19.38 2.50 10.26
CA THR A 480 20.71 3.01 9.88
C THR A 480 21.77 2.68 10.92
N GLU A 481 21.45 2.82 12.22
CA GLU A 481 22.35 2.46 13.33
C GLU A 481 22.71 0.97 13.29
N LEU A 482 21.72 0.08 13.14
CA LEU A 482 21.97 -1.35 12.99
C LEU A 482 22.78 -1.69 11.73
N LEU A 483 22.60 -0.94 10.63
CA LEU A 483 23.40 -1.14 9.41
C LEU A 483 24.86 -0.76 9.63
N ILE A 484 25.12 0.33 10.36
CA ILE A 484 26.47 0.78 10.74
C ILE A 484 27.15 -0.27 11.63
N ASP A 485 26.46 -0.69 12.70
CA ASP A 485 27.05 -1.54 13.74
C ASP A 485 27.28 -2.99 13.29
N THR A 486 26.45 -3.50 12.37
CA THR A 486 26.46 -4.92 12.00
C THR A 486 27.02 -5.20 10.60
N GLY A 487 27.12 -4.18 9.76
CA GLY A 487 27.46 -4.30 8.34
C GLY A 487 26.53 -5.23 7.55
N ARG A 488 25.32 -5.53 8.05
CA ARG A 488 24.34 -6.41 7.36
C ARG A 488 23.67 -5.67 6.22
N ARG A 489 22.99 -6.41 5.33
CA ARG A 489 22.27 -5.78 4.22
C ARG A 489 20.99 -5.10 4.73
N PRO A 490 20.57 -3.96 4.13
CA PRO A 490 19.29 -3.32 4.41
C PRO A 490 18.10 -4.28 4.42
N ASP A 491 17.96 -5.18 3.45
CA ASP A 491 16.85 -6.13 3.44
C ASP A 491 16.89 -7.13 4.63
N GLU A 492 18.09 -7.47 5.12
CA GLU A 492 18.27 -8.35 6.28
C GLU A 492 17.88 -7.61 7.57
N ILE A 493 18.27 -6.34 7.72
CA ILE A 493 17.93 -5.49 8.88
C ILE A 493 16.45 -5.09 8.88
N HIS A 494 15.91 -4.62 7.75
CA HIS A 494 14.52 -4.18 7.65
C HIS A 494 13.51 -5.29 7.96
N THR A 495 13.88 -6.54 7.71
CA THR A 495 13.00 -7.70 7.89
C THR A 495 13.14 -8.40 9.23
N LEU A 496 14.00 -7.90 10.14
CA LEU A 496 14.23 -8.49 11.45
C LEU A 496 12.91 -8.75 12.21
N PRO A 497 12.69 -9.98 12.70
CA PRO A 497 11.54 -10.26 13.56
C PRO A 497 11.70 -9.54 14.90
N PHE A 498 10.61 -9.34 15.63
CA PHE A 498 10.65 -8.68 16.93
C PHE A 498 11.58 -9.39 17.93
N ASN A 499 11.59 -10.71 17.93
CA ASN A 499 12.41 -11.56 18.79
C ASN A 499 13.79 -11.88 18.20
N CYS A 500 14.40 -10.94 17.46
CA CYS A 500 15.71 -11.14 16.84
C CYS A 500 16.89 -11.11 17.81
N LEU A 501 16.70 -10.75 19.08
CA LEU A 501 17.77 -10.70 20.08
C LEU A 501 17.68 -11.90 21.02
N VAL A 502 18.77 -12.64 21.17
CA VAL A 502 18.92 -13.74 22.12
C VAL A 502 20.21 -13.56 22.91
N GLN A 503 20.28 -14.14 24.11
CA GLN A 503 21.51 -14.21 24.88
C GLN A 503 22.09 -15.62 24.76
N ASP A 504 23.40 -15.71 24.53
CA ASP A 504 24.11 -16.97 24.63
C ASP A 504 24.37 -17.35 26.10
N PRO A 505 24.73 -18.62 26.40
CA PRO A 505 24.96 -19.07 27.78
C PRO A 505 26.04 -18.28 28.54
N ASP A 506 26.96 -17.64 27.83
CA ASP A 506 28.00 -16.77 28.37
C ASP A 506 27.52 -15.33 28.65
N GLY A 507 26.25 -15.03 28.41
CA GLY A 507 25.64 -13.71 28.60
C GLY A 507 25.85 -12.75 27.43
N SER A 508 26.53 -13.17 26.36
CA SER A 508 26.73 -12.32 25.18
C SER A 508 25.43 -12.13 24.39
N ASP A 509 25.20 -10.91 23.91
CA ASP A 509 24.03 -10.57 23.11
C ASP A 509 24.24 -10.97 21.64
N VAL A 510 23.26 -11.69 21.08
CA VAL A 510 23.32 -12.26 19.73
C VAL A 510 22.11 -11.85 18.91
N LEU A 511 22.37 -11.27 17.74
CA LEU A 511 21.39 -10.97 16.72
C LEU A 511 21.12 -12.20 15.84
N ILE A 512 19.85 -12.57 15.72
CA ILE A 512 19.33 -13.58 14.81
C ILE A 512 18.78 -12.90 13.56
N TYR A 513 19.32 -13.24 12.39
CA TYR A 513 18.93 -12.64 11.11
C TYR A 513 18.88 -13.66 9.96
N ASP A 514 18.13 -13.34 8.91
CA ASP A 514 18.03 -14.17 7.71
C ASP A 514 18.92 -13.62 6.59
N ASN A 515 19.90 -14.41 6.13
CA ASN A 515 20.70 -14.08 4.96
C ASN A 515 19.95 -14.48 3.69
N HIS A 516 19.09 -13.58 3.23
CA HIS A 516 18.24 -13.78 2.05
C HIS A 516 19.04 -14.04 0.76
N LYS A 517 20.22 -13.41 0.59
CA LYS A 517 21.05 -13.61 -0.62
C LYS A 517 21.63 -15.02 -0.69
N GLY A 518 22.02 -15.57 0.46
CA GLY A 518 22.63 -16.89 0.57
C GLY A 518 21.64 -18.01 0.88
N TYR A 519 20.34 -17.72 0.99
CA TYR A 519 19.31 -18.66 1.45
C TYR A 519 19.67 -19.36 2.78
N ARG A 520 20.27 -18.63 3.72
CA ARG A 520 20.61 -19.16 5.04
C ARG A 520 19.83 -18.38 6.10
N LEU A 521 18.82 -19.02 6.67
CA LEU A 521 17.93 -18.43 7.67
C LEU A 521 18.49 -18.63 9.09
N GLY A 522 18.06 -17.80 10.04
CA GLY A 522 18.39 -17.94 11.45
C GLY A 522 19.89 -17.84 11.78
N ARG A 523 20.63 -17.02 11.04
CA ARG A 523 22.06 -16.79 11.31
C ARG A 523 22.23 -16.03 12.61
N ARG A 524 23.23 -16.46 13.39
CA ARG A 524 23.65 -15.84 14.65
C ARG A 524 24.79 -14.86 14.37
N LEU A 525 24.72 -13.66 14.95
CA LEU A 525 25.76 -12.64 14.93
C LEU A 525 25.93 -12.07 16.34
N PRO A 526 27.06 -12.31 17.02
CA PRO A 526 27.37 -11.61 18.27
C PRO A 526 27.40 -10.09 18.03
N ILE A 527 26.80 -9.33 18.94
CA ILE A 527 26.73 -7.87 18.89
C ILE A 527 27.16 -7.25 20.22
N GLY A 528 27.58 -5.99 20.18
CA GLY A 528 27.94 -5.23 21.38
C GLY A 528 26.71 -4.86 22.23
N ALA A 529 26.95 -4.58 23.52
CA ALA A 529 25.90 -4.20 24.48
C ALA A 529 25.12 -2.94 24.05
N GLU A 530 25.79 -1.96 23.42
CA GLU A 530 25.16 -0.73 22.91
C GLU A 530 24.14 -1.03 21.81
N THR A 531 24.52 -1.81 20.80
CA THR A 531 23.62 -2.25 19.71
C THR A 531 22.46 -3.07 20.26
N ALA A 532 22.71 -3.94 21.24
CA ALA A 532 21.65 -4.71 21.90
C ALA A 532 20.70 -3.79 22.68
N ALA A 533 21.19 -2.75 23.35
CA ALA A 533 20.38 -1.75 24.03
C ALA A 533 19.49 -0.96 23.05
N VAL A 534 20.00 -0.62 21.85
CA VAL A 534 19.20 -0.03 20.76
C VAL A 534 18.04 -0.95 20.38
N ILE A 535 18.31 -2.25 20.19
CA ILE A 535 17.28 -3.25 19.87
C ILE A 535 16.24 -3.34 20.99
N ARG A 536 16.66 -3.42 22.26
CA ARG A 536 15.74 -3.50 23.41
C ARG A 536 14.84 -2.27 23.53
N ARG A 537 15.39 -1.06 23.40
CA ARG A 537 14.60 0.19 23.39
C ARG A 537 13.57 0.19 22.25
N GLN A 538 13.97 -0.25 21.07
CA GLN A 538 13.07 -0.37 19.94
C GLN A 538 11.99 -1.45 20.16
N GLN A 539 12.33 -2.61 20.73
CA GLN A 539 11.35 -3.64 21.12
C GLN A 539 10.32 -3.09 22.11
N GLN A 540 10.75 -2.35 23.13
CA GLN A 540 9.84 -1.72 24.09
C GLN A 540 8.87 -0.77 23.38
N ARG A 541 9.38 0.14 22.54
CA ARG A 541 8.54 1.09 21.79
C ARG A 541 7.55 0.38 20.85
N VAL A 542 7.98 -0.70 20.18
CA VAL A 542 7.09 -1.50 19.32
C VAL A 542 6.02 -2.20 20.16
N ARG A 543 6.34 -2.69 21.36
CA ARG A 543 5.37 -3.30 22.28
C ARG A 543 4.34 -2.28 22.78
N GLU A 544 4.78 -1.10 23.17
CA GLU A 544 3.90 0.01 23.59
C GLU A 544 2.98 0.46 22.45
N ARG A 545 3.50 0.50 21.22
CA ARG A 545 2.73 0.90 20.04
C ARG A 545 1.73 -0.18 19.58
N PHE A 546 2.04 -1.46 19.77
CA PHE A 546 1.22 -2.60 19.34
C PHE A 546 0.94 -3.56 20.51
N PRO A 547 0.19 -3.12 21.53
CA PRO A 547 0.02 -3.86 22.78
C PRO A 547 -0.87 -5.10 22.65
N THR A 548 -1.58 -5.28 21.53
CA THR A 548 -2.47 -6.43 21.28
C THR A 548 -1.90 -7.44 20.28
N THR A 549 -0.87 -7.09 19.50
CA THR A 549 -0.25 -8.01 18.54
C THR A 549 0.68 -8.99 19.28
N ALA A 550 0.61 -10.28 18.96
CA ALA A 550 1.54 -11.26 19.53
C ALA A 550 3.00 -10.97 19.10
N PRO A 551 4.00 -11.04 20.01
CA PRO A 551 5.41 -10.75 19.70
C PRO A 551 5.97 -11.51 18.50
N ALA A 552 5.61 -12.79 18.32
CA ALA A 552 6.07 -13.61 17.19
C ALA A 552 5.63 -13.09 15.81
N ARG A 553 4.57 -12.28 15.75
CA ARG A 553 4.08 -11.66 14.50
C ARG A 553 4.66 -10.27 14.25
N LEU A 554 5.26 -9.65 15.27
CA LEU A 554 5.79 -8.29 15.18
C LEU A 554 7.13 -8.25 14.45
N ARG A 555 7.41 -7.10 13.84
CA ARG A 555 8.72 -6.76 13.29
C ARG A 555 9.45 -5.83 14.25
N LEU A 556 10.79 -5.92 14.30
CA LEU A 556 11.60 -4.97 15.07
C LEU A 556 11.43 -3.55 14.51
N LEU A 557 11.38 -3.43 13.18
CA LEU A 557 11.25 -2.18 12.46
C LEU A 557 9.94 -2.18 11.67
N PRO A 558 8.77 -1.96 12.31
CA PRO A 558 7.50 -1.93 11.61
C PRO A 558 7.38 -0.68 10.74
N ARG A 559 6.85 -0.79 9.51
CA ARG A 559 6.64 0.40 8.68
C ARG A 559 5.66 1.37 9.38
N PRO A 560 5.88 2.69 9.29
CA PRO A 560 5.12 3.66 10.09
C PRO A 560 3.68 3.85 9.63
N LYS A 561 3.40 3.63 8.33
CA LYS A 561 2.08 3.86 7.71
C LYS A 561 1.47 2.55 7.23
N SER A 562 0.14 2.49 7.24
CA SER A 562 -0.63 1.36 6.71
C SER A 562 -0.22 0.00 7.30
N ASN A 563 0.07 -0.03 8.60
CA ASN A 563 0.55 -1.19 9.34
C ASN A 563 -0.06 -1.19 10.75
N PRO A 564 -1.39 -1.38 10.84
CA PRO A 564 -2.11 -1.26 12.11
C PRO A 564 -1.66 -2.27 13.18
N GLU A 565 -1.13 -3.42 12.76
CA GLU A 565 -0.73 -4.51 13.66
C GLU A 565 0.79 -4.57 13.92
N GLY A 566 1.60 -3.73 13.27
CA GLY A 566 3.06 -3.78 13.43
C GLY A 566 3.75 -4.98 12.77
N THR A 567 3.04 -5.74 11.92
CA THR A 567 3.51 -7.00 11.31
C THR A 567 4.28 -6.77 10.00
N LYS A 568 4.11 -5.61 9.35
CA LYS A 568 4.75 -5.28 8.08
C LYS A 568 6.12 -4.61 8.30
N PRO A 569 7.22 -5.12 7.73
CA PRO A 569 8.55 -4.57 7.94
C PRO A 569 8.71 -3.19 7.30
N LEU A 570 9.71 -2.45 7.75
CA LEU A 570 10.16 -1.22 7.13
C LEU A 570 10.51 -1.50 5.67
N VAL A 571 10.22 -0.52 4.82
CA VAL A 571 10.44 -0.63 3.38
C VAL A 571 11.34 0.51 2.95
N ASP A 572 12.31 0.18 2.09
CA ASP A 572 13.19 1.08 1.34
C ASP A 572 13.49 2.43 2.01
N THR A 573 14.63 2.50 2.67
CA THR A 573 15.13 3.69 3.37
C THR A 573 16.10 4.51 2.51
N CYS A 574 16.48 4.04 1.32
CA CYS A 574 17.56 4.62 0.51
C CYS A 574 17.29 6.08 0.14
N GLY A 575 16.05 6.41 -0.26
CA GLY A 575 15.68 7.78 -0.59
C GLY A 575 15.78 8.74 0.60
N LYS A 576 15.32 8.29 1.78
CA LYS A 576 15.38 9.07 3.03
C LYS A 576 16.82 9.24 3.52
N HIS A 577 17.58 8.17 3.49
CA HIS A 577 19.01 8.18 3.83
C HIS A 577 19.77 9.12 2.89
N ARG A 578 19.52 9.06 1.57
CA ARG A 578 20.16 9.96 0.59
C ARG A 578 19.80 11.42 0.82
N ALA A 579 18.53 11.71 1.12
CA ALA A 579 18.09 13.07 1.44
C ALA A 579 18.79 13.61 2.69
N TRP A 580 18.91 12.79 3.74
CA TRP A 580 19.62 13.13 4.96
C TRP A 580 21.12 13.36 4.74
N VAL A 581 21.81 12.44 4.04
CA VAL A 581 23.24 12.63 3.71
C VAL A 581 23.47 13.93 2.93
N LYS A 582 22.56 14.28 2.01
CA LYS A 582 22.64 15.54 1.26
C LYS A 582 22.40 16.78 2.11
N SER A 583 21.63 16.67 3.20
CA SER A 583 21.39 17.79 4.12
C SER A 583 22.50 18.01 5.15
N LEU A 584 23.46 17.09 5.27
CA LEU A 584 24.58 17.25 6.19
C LEU A 584 25.50 18.41 5.74
N PRO A 585 26.18 19.10 6.67
CA PRO A 585 27.29 19.99 6.35
C PRO A 585 28.39 19.28 5.56
N ASP A 586 29.33 20.02 4.97
CA ASP A 586 30.45 19.40 4.26
C ASP A 586 31.30 18.57 5.23
N LEU A 587 31.58 17.34 4.81
CA LEU A 587 32.33 16.37 5.61
C LEU A 587 33.77 16.46 5.17
N LEU A 588 34.65 16.90 6.05
CA LEU A 588 36.06 17.08 5.74
C LEU A 588 36.85 15.83 6.12
N VAL A 589 37.74 15.39 5.24
CA VAL A 589 38.64 14.25 5.48
C VAL A 589 40.09 14.67 5.33
N PRO A 590 41.01 14.15 6.17
CA PRO A 590 42.43 14.43 6.04
C PRO A 590 43.01 13.66 4.83
N VAL A 591 43.64 14.39 3.91
CA VAL A 591 44.38 13.82 2.78
C VAL A 591 45.81 14.33 2.83
N VAL A 592 46.77 13.42 2.66
CA VAL A 592 48.18 13.77 2.59
C VAL A 592 48.50 14.22 1.17
N VAL A 593 48.87 15.49 1.02
CA VAL A 593 49.30 16.10 -0.24
C VAL A 593 50.80 16.37 -0.16
N ALA A 594 51.52 16.11 -1.27
CA ALA A 594 52.92 16.48 -1.38
C ALA A 594 53.02 17.95 -1.82
N GLU A 595 53.54 18.82 -0.95
CA GLU A 595 53.95 20.18 -1.31
C GLU A 595 55.49 20.22 -1.34
N GLY A 596 56.05 20.12 -2.54
CA GLY A 596 57.50 19.96 -2.73
C GLY A 596 58.01 18.63 -2.14
N ASP A 597 59.05 18.69 -1.31
CA ASP A 597 59.64 17.54 -0.62
C ASP A 597 58.94 17.19 0.72
N THR A 598 57.86 17.91 1.06
CA THR A 598 57.19 17.80 2.36
C THR A 598 55.79 17.22 2.20
N ARG A 599 55.44 16.25 3.04
CA ARG A 599 54.06 15.69 3.11
C ARG A 599 53.25 16.51 4.10
N VAL A 600 52.22 17.21 3.62
CA VAL A 600 51.31 18.03 4.43
C VAL A 600 49.93 17.38 4.46
N THR A 601 49.25 17.39 5.61
CA THR A 601 47.87 16.90 5.73
C THR A 601 46.90 18.06 5.49
N GLN A 602 46.09 17.96 4.45
CA GLN A 602 45.06 18.94 4.11
C GLN A 602 43.66 18.34 4.36
N LEU A 603 42.75 19.15 4.91
CA LEU A 603 41.34 18.78 5.01
C LEU A 603 40.62 19.09 3.70
N VAL A 604 40.08 18.07 3.04
CA VAL A 604 39.33 18.22 1.79
C VAL A 604 37.90 17.75 1.94
N PRO A 605 36.92 18.36 1.22
CA PRO A 605 35.55 17.88 1.22
C PRO A 605 35.43 16.46 0.66
N PHE A 606 34.75 15.59 1.41
CA PHE A 606 34.43 14.23 0.99
C PHE A 606 33.22 14.23 0.06
N ASP A 607 33.31 13.50 -1.05
CA ASP A 607 32.18 13.32 -1.97
C ASP A 607 31.08 12.47 -1.33
N LYS A 608 30.01 13.15 -0.90
CA LYS A 608 28.81 12.54 -0.29
C LYS A 608 28.12 11.52 -1.19
N ASN A 609 28.37 11.49 -2.50
CA ASN A 609 27.84 10.44 -3.39
C ASN A 609 28.46 9.06 -3.12
N ARG A 610 29.66 9.01 -2.54
CA ARG A 610 30.33 7.77 -2.13
C ARG A 610 29.72 7.15 -0.86
N ILE A 611 28.97 7.92 -0.07
CA ILE A 611 28.23 7.40 1.09
C ILE A 611 27.04 6.62 0.58
N SER A 612 26.97 5.32 0.84
CA SER A 612 25.88 4.44 0.40
C SER A 612 25.30 3.69 1.59
N PRO A 613 23.96 3.55 1.70
CA PRO A 613 23.33 2.67 2.69
C PRO A 613 23.53 1.17 2.36
N MET A 614 24.04 0.85 1.17
CA MET A 614 24.39 -0.50 0.73
C MET A 614 25.90 -0.62 0.62
N PRO A 615 26.56 -1.61 1.25
CA PRO A 615 27.89 -2.01 0.82
C PRO A 615 27.77 -2.57 -0.60
N THR A 616 28.35 -1.87 -1.56
CA THR A 616 28.45 -2.31 -2.96
C THR A 616 29.47 -3.44 -3.04
N GLY A 617 29.06 -4.65 -2.69
CA GLY A 617 29.86 -5.87 -2.80
C GLY A 617 29.27 -6.83 -3.82
N THR A 618 29.78 -6.78 -5.05
CA THR A 618 29.77 -7.93 -5.98
C THR A 618 30.98 -8.80 -5.66
N ALA A 619 30.73 -10.10 -5.36
CA ALA A 619 31.69 -11.19 -5.09
C ALA A 619 32.60 -10.97 -3.85
N THR A 620 32.59 -11.82 -2.80
CA THR A 620 33.13 -13.19 -2.76
C THR A 620 32.34 -14.11 -1.79
N PRO A 621 32.50 -15.44 -1.87
CA PRO A 621 31.86 -16.41 -0.98
C PRO A 621 32.76 -16.87 0.18
N SER A 622 33.53 -16.02 0.86
CA SER A 622 34.29 -16.47 2.06
C SER A 622 34.92 -15.37 2.94
N GLY A 623 34.58 -14.09 2.77
CA GLY A 623 35.07 -13.03 3.64
C GLY A 623 33.93 -12.33 4.35
N THR A 624 33.98 -12.22 5.67
CA THR A 624 33.16 -11.29 6.45
C THR A 624 33.55 -9.87 6.01
N PRO A 625 32.67 -9.07 5.39
CA PRO A 625 32.95 -7.64 5.24
C PRO A 625 32.75 -7.03 6.62
N MET A 626 33.87 -6.68 7.27
CA MET A 626 33.90 -6.02 8.57
C MET A 626 33.69 -4.52 8.37
N LEU A 627 32.45 -4.05 8.49
CA LEU A 627 32.21 -2.77 9.17
C LEU A 627 32.33 -3.08 10.67
N VAL A 628 33.55 -3.25 11.17
CA VAL A 628 33.80 -3.37 12.60
C VAL A 628 34.44 -2.07 13.02
N CYS A 629 33.68 -1.25 13.74
CA CYS A 629 34.25 -0.18 14.53
C CYS A 629 35.21 -0.85 15.54
N PRO A 630 36.51 -0.51 15.57
CA PRO A 630 37.39 -0.98 16.63
C PRO A 630 36.78 -0.55 17.96
N SER A 631 36.67 -1.51 18.87
CA SER A 631 36.19 -1.35 20.22
C SER A 631 36.98 -0.28 20.97
N THR A 632 36.49 0.96 20.97
CA THR A 632 36.69 2.03 21.98
C THR A 632 36.11 3.34 21.43
N CYS A 633 34.79 3.52 21.51
CA CYS A 633 34.21 4.86 21.54
C CYS A 633 33.16 4.87 22.65
N SER A 634 33.63 5.02 23.89
CA SER A 634 32.78 5.39 25.01
C SER A 634 32.11 6.72 24.67
N ARG A 635 30.81 6.70 24.36
CA ARG A 635 30.02 7.91 24.14
C ARG A 635 29.51 8.38 25.50
N SER A 636 29.99 9.53 25.92
CA SER A 636 29.39 10.38 26.96
C SER A 636 28.12 11.04 26.46
#